data_AF-A0A4R4MW34-F1
#
_entry.id   AF-A0A4R4MW34-F1
#
_cell.length_a   1.000
_cell.length_b   1.000
_cell.length_c   1.000
_cell.angle_alpha   90.00
_cell.angle_beta   90.00
_cell.angle_gamma   90.00
#
_symmetry.space_group_name_H-M   'P 1'
#
loop_
_entity.id
_entity.type
_entity.pdbx_description
1 polymer ?
#
loop_
_entity_poly.entity_id
_entity_poly.type
_entity_poly.pdbx_seq_one_letter_code
_entity_poly.pdbx_strand_id
1 'polypeptide(L)'
;MTQDGDAGVPGSLAKVLADVAAERAAQDARWGTQVLPDGTGGDRAVAESGVARHATDTAAREGALTWRHVLAEEVLEAFAETEPGRLRAELVQVAAVAVKWAQALDRRPSGRPGSTTGVPP
;
A
#
# COMPACT_ATOMS: atom_id res chain seq x y z
N MET A 1 -23.03 -8.49 14.60
CA MET A 1 -21.91 -7.81 13.91
C MET A 1 -21.09 -8.88 13.22
N THR A 2 -21.47 -9.21 12.00
CA THR A 2 -20.70 -10.09 11.12
C THR A 2 -19.55 -9.28 10.55
N GLN A 3 -18.32 -9.73 10.78
CA GLN A 3 -17.16 -9.22 10.06
C GLN A 3 -17.31 -9.65 8.60
N ASP A 4 -17.76 -8.73 7.75
CA ASP A 4 -17.76 -8.89 6.29
C ASP A 4 -16.33 -8.73 5.76
N GLY A 5 -15.45 -9.64 6.18
CA GLY A 5 -14.07 -9.70 5.71
C GLY A 5 -13.91 -10.49 4.41
N ASP A 6 -14.83 -11.41 4.11
CA ASP A 6 -14.57 -12.44 3.07
C ASP A 6 -15.80 -13.00 2.32
N ALA A 7 -16.93 -12.27 2.30
CA ALA A 7 -18.15 -12.73 1.63
C ALA A 7 -18.20 -12.37 0.13
N GLY A 8 -17.36 -13.00 -0.70
CA GLY A 8 -17.72 -13.33 -2.10
C GLY A 8 -17.75 -12.22 -3.18
N VAL A 9 -16.56 -11.74 -3.57
CA VAL A 9 -16.14 -11.19 -4.91
C VAL A 9 -16.68 -9.79 -5.31
N PRO A 10 -15.92 -8.86 -5.98
CA PRO A 10 -14.50 -8.82 -6.44
C PRO A 10 -13.61 -7.77 -5.72
N GLY A 11 -12.28 -8.00 -5.72
CA GLY A 11 -11.26 -7.23 -4.96
C GLY A 11 -10.84 -7.88 -3.63
N SER A 12 -10.97 -9.21 -3.53
CA SER A 12 -10.73 -9.98 -2.30
C SER A 12 -9.26 -9.92 -1.88
N LEU A 13 -9.03 -9.87 -0.56
CA LEU A 13 -7.70 -9.90 0.03
C LEU A 13 -6.89 -11.10 -0.48
N ALA A 14 -7.52 -12.26 -0.59
CA ALA A 14 -6.92 -13.48 -1.10
C ALA A 14 -6.34 -13.32 -2.51
N LYS A 15 -7.03 -12.61 -3.41
CA LYS A 15 -6.53 -12.36 -4.77
C LYS A 15 -5.25 -11.52 -4.74
N VAL A 16 -5.27 -10.39 -4.05
CA VAL A 16 -4.11 -9.49 -3.99
C VAL A 16 -2.91 -10.17 -3.31
N LEU A 17 -3.16 -10.99 -2.26
CA LEU A 17 -2.09 -11.77 -1.64
C LEU A 17 -1.53 -12.86 -2.57
N ALA A 18 -2.38 -13.48 -3.39
CA ALA A 18 -1.91 -14.42 -4.42
C ALA A 18 -1.05 -13.72 -5.48
N ASP A 19 -1.43 -12.51 -5.90
CA ASP A 19 -0.64 -11.70 -6.83
C ASP A 19 0.73 -11.32 -6.22
N VAL A 20 0.76 -10.93 -4.94
CA VAL A 20 2.01 -10.65 -4.21
C VAL A 20 2.88 -11.91 -4.10
N ALA A 21 2.29 -13.06 -3.80
CA ALA A 21 3.03 -14.33 -3.70
C ALA A 21 3.61 -14.75 -5.07
N ALA A 22 2.83 -14.58 -6.15
CA ALA A 22 3.26 -14.87 -7.51
C ALA A 22 4.42 -13.96 -7.95
N GLU A 23 4.32 -12.65 -7.66
CA GLU A 23 5.42 -11.73 -7.87
C GLU A 23 6.65 -12.19 -7.09
N ARG A 24 6.51 -12.51 -5.80
CA ARG A 24 7.67 -12.93 -4.98
C ARG A 24 8.38 -14.17 -5.52
N ALA A 25 7.62 -15.16 -6.01
CA ALA A 25 8.18 -16.33 -6.67
C ALA A 25 8.93 -15.97 -7.97
N ALA A 26 8.41 -15.00 -8.74
CA ALA A 26 9.11 -14.49 -9.92
C ALA A 26 10.40 -13.75 -9.56
N GLN A 27 10.41 -12.99 -8.45
CA GLN A 27 11.60 -12.33 -7.93
C GLN A 27 12.68 -13.34 -7.53
N ASP A 28 12.29 -14.39 -6.78
CA ASP A 28 13.21 -15.46 -6.36
C ASP A 28 13.78 -16.21 -7.57
N ALA A 29 12.96 -16.49 -8.60
CA ALA A 29 13.43 -17.11 -9.84
C ALA A 29 14.41 -16.22 -10.61
N ARG A 30 14.24 -14.89 -10.55
CA ARG A 30 15.06 -13.92 -11.29
C ARG A 30 16.36 -13.56 -10.58
N TRP A 31 16.34 -13.42 -9.26
CA TRP A 31 17.46 -12.86 -8.49
C TRP A 31 18.02 -13.80 -7.41
N GLY A 32 17.34 -14.92 -7.12
CA GLY A 32 17.75 -15.87 -6.09
C GLY A 32 17.76 -15.29 -4.69
N THR A 33 18.42 -15.99 -3.76
CA THR A 33 18.61 -15.48 -2.39
C THR A 33 19.64 -14.35 -2.37
N GLN A 34 19.28 -13.24 -1.73
CA GLN A 34 20.18 -12.11 -1.52
C GLN A 34 20.38 -11.86 -0.03
N VAL A 35 21.60 -11.50 0.36
CA VAL A 35 21.92 -11.00 1.69
C VAL A 35 22.38 -9.55 1.52
N LEU A 36 21.53 -8.60 1.91
CA LEU A 36 21.77 -7.17 1.79
C LEU A 36 21.72 -6.53 3.18
N PRO A 37 22.52 -5.47 3.43
CA PRO A 37 22.35 -4.66 4.63
C PRO A 37 21.04 -3.86 4.55
N ASP A 38 20.43 -3.56 5.70
CA ASP A 38 19.14 -2.86 5.75
C ASP A 38 19.21 -1.44 5.16
N GLY A 39 20.31 -0.72 5.41
CA GLY A 39 20.50 0.64 4.90
C GLY A 39 19.52 1.68 5.47
N THR A 40 18.89 1.39 6.60
CA THR A 40 17.92 2.24 7.31
C THR A 40 18.56 3.06 8.43
N GLY A 41 17.80 4.00 8.99
CA GLY A 41 18.21 4.90 10.06
C GLY A 41 18.90 6.18 9.58
N GLY A 42 19.45 6.92 10.55
CA GLY A 42 20.17 8.17 10.34
C GLY A 42 19.27 9.40 10.28
N ASP A 43 19.86 10.57 10.59
CA ASP A 43 19.13 11.82 10.80
C ASP A 43 18.27 12.24 9.60
N ARG A 44 18.74 11.98 8.38
CA ARG A 44 17.98 12.28 7.16
C ARG A 44 16.70 11.45 7.07
N ALA A 45 16.77 10.15 7.33
CA ALA A 45 15.61 9.27 7.26
C ALA A 45 14.58 9.62 8.36
N VAL A 46 15.06 9.94 9.57
CA VAL A 46 14.21 10.41 10.68
C VAL A 46 13.50 11.73 10.32
N ALA A 47 14.23 12.68 9.73
CA ALA A 47 13.65 13.94 9.27
C ALA A 47 12.60 13.73 8.16
N GLU A 48 12.90 12.87 7.18
CA GLU A 48 11.97 12.54 6.08
C GLU A 48 10.70 11.84 6.59
N SER A 49 10.83 10.91 7.55
CA SER A 49 9.70 10.28 8.25
C SER A 49 8.82 11.32 8.95
N GLY A 50 9.41 12.25 9.70
CA GLY A 50 8.68 13.33 10.37
C GLY A 50 7.91 14.23 9.39
N VAL A 51 8.51 14.57 8.24
CA VAL A 51 7.83 15.34 7.19
C VAL A 51 6.66 14.56 6.58
N ALA A 52 6.84 13.26 6.33
CA ALA A 52 5.79 12.41 5.76
C ALA A 52 4.59 12.29 6.68
N ARG A 53 4.83 12.01 7.97
CA ARG A 53 3.80 11.97 8.99
C ARG A 53 3.03 13.27 9.10
N HIS A 54 3.74 14.41 9.14
CA HIS A 54 3.10 15.72 9.16
C HIS A 54 2.22 15.98 7.92
N ALA A 55 2.68 15.56 6.74
CA ALA A 55 1.93 15.67 5.50
C ALA A 55 0.68 14.77 5.51
N THR A 56 0.78 13.53 6.00
CA THR A 56 -0.38 12.64 6.14
C THR A 56 -1.40 13.21 7.12
N ASP A 57 -0.96 13.62 8.32
CA ASP A 57 -1.82 14.19 9.35
C ASP A 57 -2.55 15.44 8.84
N THR A 58 -1.84 16.30 8.11
CA THR A 58 -2.43 17.51 7.51
C THR A 58 -3.45 17.16 6.44
N ALA A 59 -3.11 16.27 5.51
CA ALA A 59 -4.05 15.82 4.48
C ALA A 59 -5.28 15.13 5.08
N ALA A 60 -5.12 14.36 6.16
CA ALA A 60 -6.22 13.74 6.90
C ALA A 60 -7.16 14.78 7.52
N ARG A 61 -6.60 15.78 8.23
CA ARG A 61 -7.40 16.87 8.82
C ARG A 61 -8.15 17.70 7.78
N GLU A 62 -7.57 17.87 6.60
CA GLU A 62 -8.14 18.67 5.51
C GLU A 62 -9.10 17.86 4.61
N GLY A 63 -9.28 16.56 4.85
CA GLY A 63 -10.09 15.69 3.99
C GLY A 63 -9.47 15.42 2.62
N ALA A 64 -8.17 15.69 2.46
CA ALA A 64 -7.38 15.50 1.24
C ALA A 64 -6.44 14.28 1.31
N LEU A 65 -6.66 13.38 2.28
CA LEU A 65 -5.85 12.18 2.47
C LEU A 65 -5.87 11.30 1.21
N THR A 66 -4.70 10.82 0.81
CA THR A 66 -4.56 9.95 -0.36
C THR A 66 -3.80 8.69 0.03
N TRP A 67 -3.93 7.64 -0.77
CA TRP A 67 -3.12 6.44 -0.61
C TRP A 67 -1.62 6.70 -0.72
N ARG A 68 -1.20 7.71 -1.49
CA ARG A 68 0.21 8.12 -1.58
C ARG A 68 0.72 8.62 -0.23
N HIS A 69 -0.07 9.40 0.50
CA HIS A 69 0.30 9.89 1.83
C HIS A 69 0.51 8.71 2.78
N VAL A 70 -0.49 7.84 2.89
CA VAL A 70 -0.42 6.68 3.79
C VAL A 70 0.74 5.75 3.45
N LEU A 71 0.94 5.39 2.17
CA LEU A 71 2.04 4.49 1.81
C LEU A 71 3.41 5.16 2.03
N ALA A 72 3.55 6.45 1.71
CA ALA A 72 4.82 7.16 1.87
C ALA A 72 5.22 7.29 3.34
N GLU A 73 4.26 7.51 4.25
CA GLU A 73 4.50 7.54 5.69
C GLU A 73 5.08 6.21 6.18
N GLU A 74 4.39 5.08 5.94
CA GLU A 74 4.85 3.77 6.40
C GLU A 74 6.24 3.41 5.84
N VAL A 75 6.51 3.77 4.57
CA VAL A 75 7.83 3.53 3.95
C VAL A 75 8.91 4.36 4.63
N LEU A 76 8.63 5.62 4.94
CA LEU A 76 9.62 6.51 5.55
C LEU A 76 9.80 6.22 7.04
N GLU A 77 8.77 5.75 7.75
CA GLU A 77 8.89 5.19 9.09
C GLU A 77 9.79 3.93 9.09
N ALA A 78 9.59 3.00 8.14
CA ALA A 78 10.47 1.85 7.99
C ALA A 78 11.92 2.28 7.70
N PHE A 79 12.14 3.29 6.83
CA PHE A 79 13.48 3.78 6.53
C PHE A 79 14.15 4.49 7.71
N ALA A 80 13.39 5.05 8.65
CA ALA A 80 13.93 5.71 9.84
C ALA A 80 14.30 4.71 10.96
N GLU A 81 13.80 3.48 10.91
CA GLU A 81 13.97 2.48 11.97
C GLU A 81 15.34 1.79 11.93
N THR A 82 15.90 1.52 13.11
CA THR A 82 17.22 0.88 13.30
C THR A 82 17.14 -0.44 14.07
N GLU A 83 16.06 -0.66 14.82
CA GLU A 83 15.83 -1.90 15.56
C GLU A 83 15.22 -2.97 14.64
N PRO A 84 15.87 -4.13 14.43
CA PRO A 84 15.42 -5.13 13.45
C PRO A 84 13.98 -5.63 13.67
N GLY A 85 13.59 -5.79 14.94
CA GLY A 85 12.24 -6.24 15.28
C GLY A 85 11.17 -5.22 14.91
N ARG A 86 11.47 -3.92 15.05
CA ARG A 86 10.58 -2.83 14.67
C ARG A 86 10.59 -2.60 13.17
N LEU A 87 11.76 -2.65 12.53
CA LEU A 87 11.88 -2.55 11.08
C LEU A 87 11.00 -3.61 10.39
N ARG A 88 11.02 -4.85 10.89
CA ARG A 88 10.15 -5.91 10.40
C ARG A 88 8.66 -5.55 10.55
N ALA A 89 8.26 -4.94 11.66
CA ALA A 89 6.87 -4.53 11.88
C ALA A 89 6.44 -3.44 10.88
N GLU A 90 7.28 -2.41 10.70
CA GLU A 90 7.01 -1.33 9.74
C GLU A 90 6.96 -1.86 8.29
N LEU A 91 7.86 -2.76 7.90
CA LEU A 91 7.82 -3.41 6.58
C LEU A 91 6.53 -4.21 6.36
N VAL A 92 5.98 -4.82 7.41
CA VAL A 92 4.67 -5.49 7.35
C VAL A 92 3.54 -4.47 7.19
N GLN A 93 3.61 -3.31 7.85
CA GLN A 93 2.64 -2.22 7.66
C GLN A 93 2.69 -1.66 6.22
N VAL A 94 3.89 -1.42 5.68
CA VAL A 94 4.09 -1.04 4.27
C VAL A 94 3.40 -2.02 3.33
N ALA A 95 3.65 -3.32 3.51
CA ALA A 95 3.02 -4.36 2.69
C ALA A 95 1.49 -4.37 2.85
N ALA A 96 0.98 -4.22 4.07
CA ALA A 96 -0.46 -4.17 4.34
C ALA A 96 -1.13 -2.97 3.67
N VAL A 97 -0.51 -1.78 3.71
CA VAL A 97 -1.02 -0.56 3.05
C VAL A 97 -0.99 -0.71 1.53
N ALA A 98 0.08 -1.28 0.96
CA ALA A 98 0.17 -1.55 -0.47
C ALA A 98 -0.93 -2.52 -0.93
N VAL A 99 -1.15 -3.62 -0.19
CA VAL A 99 -2.24 -4.57 -0.45
C VAL A 99 -3.60 -3.87 -0.35
N LYS A 100 -3.82 -3.08 0.70
CA LYS A 100 -5.08 -2.34 0.91
C LYS A 100 -5.35 -1.35 -0.24
N TRP A 101 -4.32 -0.68 -0.74
CA TRP A 101 -4.44 0.22 -1.88
C TRP A 101 -4.76 -0.55 -3.17
N ALA A 102 -4.09 -1.68 -3.44
CA ALA A 102 -4.41 -2.53 -4.58
C ALA A 102 -5.87 -3.02 -4.55
N GLN A 103 -6.36 -3.47 -3.39
CA GLN A 103 -7.78 -3.81 -3.24
C GLN A 103 -8.70 -2.62 -3.52
N ALA A 104 -8.32 -1.42 -3.08
CA ALA A 104 -9.08 -0.20 -3.35
C ALA A 104 -9.05 0.22 -4.82
N LEU A 105 -8.06 -0.22 -5.61
CA LEU A 105 -8.04 -0.08 -7.07
C LEU A 105 -8.98 -1.09 -7.71
N ASP A 106 -8.91 -2.36 -7.30
CA ASP A 106 -9.75 -3.45 -7.82
C ASP A 106 -11.25 -3.22 -7.62
N ARG A 107 -11.64 -2.52 -6.54
CA ARG A 107 -13.03 -2.15 -6.26
C ARG A 107 -13.56 -1.00 -7.11
N ARG A 108 -12.69 -0.24 -7.79
CA ARG A 108 -13.15 0.89 -8.61
C ARG A 108 -13.89 0.32 -9.81
N PRO A 109 -15.11 0.79 -10.10
CA PRO A 109 -15.81 0.36 -11.31
C PRO A 109 -14.93 0.70 -12.51
N SER A 110 -14.53 -0.32 -13.27
CA SER A 110 -13.98 -0.14 -14.60
C SER A 110 -15.08 0.53 -15.42
N GLY A 111 -14.94 1.82 -15.68
CA GLY A 111 -15.98 2.60 -16.34
C GLY A 111 -16.45 1.91 -17.62
N ARG A 112 -17.69 1.44 -17.64
CA ARG A 112 -18.39 1.22 -18.91
C ARG A 112 -18.89 2.58 -19.38
N PRO A 113 -18.44 3.12 -20.52
CA PRO A 113 -19.21 4.13 -21.21
C PRO A 113 -20.47 3.45 -21.76
N GLY A 114 -21.56 3.52 -20.99
CA GLY A 114 -22.89 3.15 -21.42
C GLY A 114 -23.53 4.33 -22.14
N SER A 115 -23.41 4.31 -23.47
CA SER A 115 -24.10 5.13 -24.46
C SER A 115 -25.58 5.42 -24.15
N THR A 116 -25.95 6.69 -24.16
CA THR A 116 -27.30 7.12 -24.52
C THR A 116 -27.20 8.27 -25.53
N THR A 117 -27.00 7.91 -26.79
CA THR A 117 -27.39 8.77 -27.91
C THR A 117 -28.92 8.72 -27.97
N GLY A 118 -29.56 9.81 -27.57
CA GLY A 118 -31.00 10.00 -27.73
C GLY A 118 -31.27 11.47 -28.01
N VAL A 119 -31.22 11.85 -29.28
CA VAL A 119 -31.76 13.13 -29.77
C VAL A 119 -33.18 12.84 -30.25
N PRO A 120 -34.23 13.45 -29.67
CA PRO A 120 -35.57 13.37 -30.25
C PRO A 120 -35.82 14.58 -31.17
N PRO A 121 -36.54 14.41 -32.30
CA PRO A 121 -37.54 15.38 -32.74
C PRO A 121 -38.85 15.23 -31.95
#